data_AF-A0A7X2SZA5-F1
#
_entry.id   AF-A0A7X2SZA5-F1
#
_cell.length_a   1.000
_cell.length_b   1.000
_cell.length_c   1.000
_cell.angle_alpha   90.00
_cell.angle_beta   90.00
_cell.angle_gamma   90.00
#
_symmetry.space_group_name_H-M   'P 1'
#
loop_
_entity.id
_entity.type
_entity.pdbx_description
1 polymer ?
#
loop_
_entity_poly.entity_id
_entity_poly.type
_entity_poly.pdbx_seq_one_letter_code
_entity_poly.pdbx_strand_id
1 'polypeptide(L)'
;DRWQATLPAWLDRVEVTRFTSNRNLIIDINPAFPFQLTSLDGSGENLLLAQQHQWGIWSGKLSLNAAESTFNRTDLRHPSIALSADQQQIQVTELSAFSNKGLLEGTATVGQQPARPLTLQLTG
;
A
#
# COMPACT_ATOMS: atom_id res chain seq x y z
N ASP A 1 14.23 8.16 6.74
CA ASP A 1 15.20 7.04 6.69
C ASP A 1 14.86 5.82 7.55
N ARG A 2 14.00 5.92 8.57
CA ARG A 2 13.77 4.80 9.52
C ARG A 2 12.96 3.62 8.99
N TRP A 3 12.13 3.77 7.95
CA TRP A 3 11.23 2.70 7.51
C TRP A 3 11.94 1.58 6.72
N GLN A 4 13.12 1.86 6.14
CA GLN A 4 14.00 0.86 5.52
C GLN A 4 15.07 0.34 6.47
N ALA A 5 15.12 0.83 7.72
CA ALA A 5 16.07 0.32 8.69
C ALA A 5 15.72 -1.14 9.03
N THR A 6 16.74 -1.95 9.22
CA THR A 6 16.58 -3.31 9.73
C THR A 6 15.81 -3.29 11.05
N LEU A 7 14.88 -4.22 11.20
CA LEU A 7 14.12 -4.41 12.43
C LEU A 7 15.06 -4.78 13.58
N PRO A 8 14.68 -4.43 14.83
CA PRO A 8 15.40 -4.91 15.99
C PRO A 8 15.57 -6.43 15.96
N ALA A 9 16.70 -6.94 16.46
CA ALA A 9 17.02 -8.38 16.42
C ALA A 9 15.91 -9.29 17.02
N TRP A 10 15.10 -8.75 17.94
CA TRP A 10 13.99 -9.47 18.56
C TRP A 10 12.75 -9.64 17.65
N LEU A 11 12.62 -8.88 16.55
CA LEU A 11 11.46 -8.90 15.66
C LEU A 11 11.84 -9.45 14.29
N ASP A 12 11.69 -10.77 14.11
CA ASP A 12 11.94 -11.42 12.82
C ASP A 12 10.68 -11.53 11.95
N ARG A 13 9.53 -11.85 12.56
CA ARG A 13 8.29 -12.17 11.86
C ARG A 13 7.08 -11.45 12.45
N VAL A 14 6.26 -10.84 11.60
CA VAL A 14 4.94 -10.32 11.95
C VAL A 14 3.94 -10.84 10.95
N GLU A 15 2.99 -11.64 11.42
CA GLU A 15 1.95 -12.22 10.58
C GLU A 15 0.57 -11.81 11.11
N VAL A 16 -0.25 -11.27 10.19
CA VAL A 16 -1.63 -10.88 10.45
C VAL A 16 -2.53 -11.78 9.61
N THR A 17 -3.15 -12.76 10.27
CA THR A 17 -4.03 -13.75 9.60
C THR A 17 -5.28 -13.09 9.02
N ARG A 18 -5.84 -12.11 9.74
CA ARG A 18 -6.98 -11.31 9.33
C ARG A 18 -6.78 -9.86 9.72
N PHE A 19 -6.85 -8.96 8.75
CA PHE A 19 -6.85 -7.52 8.96
C PHE A 19 -8.20 -6.97 8.54
N THR A 20 -8.80 -6.15 9.39
CA THR A 20 -9.93 -5.30 9.05
C THR A 20 -9.72 -3.93 9.67
N SER A 21 -10.12 -2.90 8.95
CA SER A 21 -10.04 -1.53 9.40
C SER A 21 -11.17 -0.74 8.77
N ASN A 22 -11.82 0.12 9.55
CA ASN A 22 -13.01 0.81 9.07
C ASN A 22 -12.92 2.31 9.37
N ARG A 23 -13.21 3.13 8.35
CA ARG A 23 -13.38 4.58 8.43
C ARG A 23 -12.25 5.31 9.15
N ASN A 24 -11.02 4.96 8.80
CA ASN A 24 -9.84 5.58 9.39
C ASN A 24 -9.55 6.92 8.73
N LEU A 25 -8.90 7.79 9.50
CA LEU A 25 -8.28 9.00 9.01
C LEU A 25 -6.76 8.82 9.13
N ILE A 26 -6.07 8.78 8.00
CA ILE A 26 -4.60 8.74 7.96
C ILE A 26 -4.11 10.07 7.41
N ILE A 27 -3.17 10.70 8.11
CA ILE A 27 -2.59 11.97 7.72
C ILE A 27 -1.08 11.89 7.92
N ASP A 28 -0.33 12.28 6.89
CA ASP A 28 1.07 12.69 7.02
C ASP A 28 1.17 14.17 6.70
N ILE A 29 1.71 14.92 7.66
CA ILE A 29 1.86 16.37 7.61
C ILE A 29 3.27 16.80 7.17
N ASN A 30 4.13 15.87 6.75
CA ASN A 30 5.45 16.19 6.23
C ASN A 30 5.34 17.17 5.05
N PRO A 31 5.90 18.38 5.16
CA PRO A 31 5.71 19.41 4.13
C PRO A 31 6.33 19.05 2.78
N ALA A 32 7.27 18.10 2.73
CA ALA A 32 7.88 17.65 1.48
C ALA A 32 6.91 16.84 0.60
N PHE A 33 5.99 16.09 1.23
CA PHE A 33 4.98 15.30 0.53
C PHE A 33 3.82 14.99 1.49
N PRO A 34 2.92 15.95 1.76
CA PRO A 34 1.82 15.73 2.69
C PRO A 34 0.76 14.86 2.02
N PHE A 35 0.10 14.00 2.81
CA PHE A 35 -1.05 13.26 2.32
C PHE A 35 -2.13 13.06 3.38
N GLN A 36 -3.35 12.86 2.91
CA GLN A 36 -4.49 12.51 3.74
C GLN A 36 -5.34 11.44 3.03
N LEU A 37 -5.86 10.51 3.82
CA LEU A 37 -6.86 9.53 3.42
C LEU A 37 -8.01 9.60 4.43
N THR A 38 -9.21 9.94 3.96
CA THR A 38 -10.42 10.07 4.79
C THR A 38 -11.34 8.88 4.55
N SER A 39 -11.91 8.34 5.63
CA SER A 39 -12.77 7.16 5.59
C SER A 39 -12.07 5.97 4.92
N LEU A 40 -10.82 5.73 5.30
CA LEU A 40 -10.06 4.60 4.80
C LEU A 40 -10.56 3.30 5.45
N ASP A 41 -11.09 2.42 4.61
CA ASP A 41 -11.47 1.05 4.92
C ASP A 41 -10.40 0.10 4.38
N GLY A 42 -10.17 -1.00 5.08
CA GLY A 42 -9.14 -1.96 4.73
C GLY A 42 -9.52 -3.39 5.10
N SER A 43 -9.14 -4.34 4.25
CA SER A 43 -9.28 -5.76 4.52
C SER A 43 -8.03 -6.50 4.04
N GLY A 44 -7.62 -7.52 4.80
CA GLY A 44 -6.49 -8.33 4.42
C GLY A 44 -6.51 -9.72 5.03
N GLU A 45 -5.78 -10.62 4.38
CA GLU A 45 -5.69 -12.03 4.74
C GLU A 45 -4.23 -12.50 4.64
N ASN A 46 -3.78 -13.20 5.68
CA ASN A 46 -2.46 -13.87 5.74
C ASN A 46 -1.30 -12.94 5.36
N LEU A 47 -1.31 -11.73 5.91
CA LEU A 47 -0.30 -10.71 5.65
C LEU A 47 0.96 -10.98 6.45
N LEU A 48 2.05 -11.30 5.76
CA LEU A 48 3.39 -11.37 6.35
C LEU A 48 4.05 -10.00 6.24
N LEU A 49 3.98 -9.21 7.31
CA LEU A 49 4.38 -7.80 7.31
C LEU A 49 5.86 -7.59 7.68
N ALA A 50 6.47 -8.57 8.34
CA ALA A 50 7.90 -8.58 8.61
C ALA A 50 8.46 -9.99 8.40
N GLN A 51 9.64 -10.07 7.80
CA GLN A 51 10.39 -11.29 7.59
C GLN A 51 11.88 -10.96 7.51
N GLN A 52 12.76 -11.78 8.11
CA GLN A 52 14.22 -11.60 8.05
C GLN A 52 14.64 -10.19 8.47
N HIS A 53 14.07 -9.72 9.58
CA HIS A 53 14.27 -8.38 10.12
C HIS A 53 13.99 -7.23 9.13
N GLN A 54 13.08 -7.43 8.18
CA GLN A 54 12.71 -6.41 7.20
C GLN A 54 11.19 -6.21 7.14
N TRP A 55 10.75 -4.96 7.18
CA TRP A 55 9.37 -4.59 6.85
C TRP A 55 9.08 -4.88 5.37
N GLY A 56 7.87 -5.35 5.09
CA GLY A 56 7.39 -5.60 3.73
C GLY A 56 5.94 -6.08 3.71
N ILE A 57 5.42 -6.42 2.53
CA ILE A 57 4.24 -7.27 2.40
C ILE A 57 4.73 -8.52 1.70
N TRP A 58 5.29 -9.44 2.47
CA TRP A 58 6.02 -10.60 1.96
C TRP A 58 5.08 -11.71 1.43
N SER A 59 3.85 -11.74 1.94
CA SER A 59 2.78 -12.60 1.44
C SER A 59 1.41 -12.04 1.81
N GLY A 60 0.36 -12.56 1.17
CA GLY A 60 -1.03 -12.33 1.57
C GLY A 60 -1.80 -11.47 0.57
N LYS A 61 -2.99 -11.04 0.97
CA LYS A 61 -3.85 -10.15 0.16
C LYS A 61 -4.24 -8.95 0.97
N LEU A 62 -4.25 -7.78 0.35
CA LEU A 62 -4.66 -6.52 0.96
C LEU A 62 -5.52 -5.73 -0.01
N SER A 63 -6.64 -5.20 0.47
CA SER A 63 -7.43 -4.19 -0.23
C SER A 63 -7.65 -3.00 0.70
N LEU A 64 -7.44 -1.80 0.17
CA LEU A 64 -7.64 -0.53 0.86
C LEU A 64 -8.49 0.38 -0.04
N ASN A 65 -9.50 1.01 0.54
CA ASN A 65 -10.40 1.93 -0.16
C ASN A 65 -10.61 3.15 0.72
N ALA A 66 -10.56 4.36 0.16
CA ALA A 66 -10.90 5.56 0.89
C ALA A 66 -12.03 6.32 0.18
N ALA A 67 -12.78 7.15 0.91
CA ALA A 67 -13.76 8.03 0.27
C ALA A 67 -13.06 9.19 -0.45
N GLU A 68 -12.08 9.78 0.22
CA GLU A 68 -11.33 10.95 -0.25
C GLU A 68 -9.86 10.79 0.08
N SER A 69 -9.02 11.38 -0.76
CA SER A 69 -7.61 11.52 -0.48
C SER A 69 -7.03 12.77 -1.11
N THR A 70 -5.97 13.26 -0.49
CA THR A 70 -5.13 14.31 -1.07
C THR A 70 -3.69 13.81 -1.01
N PHE A 71 -3.00 13.81 -2.13
CA PHE A 71 -1.57 13.52 -2.21
C PHE A 71 -0.85 14.75 -2.74
N ASN A 72 -0.05 15.37 -1.90
CA ASN A 72 0.71 16.59 -2.21
C ASN A 72 -0.14 17.65 -2.94
N ARG A 73 -1.30 18.00 -2.36
CA ARG A 73 -2.30 18.96 -2.89
C ARG A 73 -3.09 18.50 -4.11
N THR A 74 -2.90 17.26 -4.58
CA THR A 74 -3.73 16.66 -5.62
C THR A 74 -4.85 15.88 -4.97
N ASP A 75 -6.09 16.33 -5.17
CA ASP A 75 -7.27 15.64 -4.66
C ASP A 75 -7.68 14.48 -5.58
N LEU A 76 -7.91 13.33 -4.96
CA LEU A 76 -8.36 12.10 -5.59
C LEU A 76 -9.55 11.56 -4.79
N ARG A 77 -10.63 11.24 -5.50
CA ARG A 77 -11.85 10.65 -4.91
C ARG A 77 -11.89 9.15 -5.15
N HIS A 78 -12.46 8.43 -4.20
CA HIS A 78 -12.55 6.97 -4.23
C HIS A 78 -11.23 6.26 -4.59
N PRO A 79 -10.09 6.60 -3.97
CA PRO A 79 -8.87 5.83 -4.18
C PRO A 79 -9.08 4.39 -3.70
N SER A 80 -8.72 3.43 -4.56
CA SER A 80 -8.75 2.00 -4.28
C SER A 80 -7.40 1.39 -4.65
N ILE A 81 -6.93 0.48 -3.82
CA ILE A 81 -5.83 -0.43 -4.16
C ILE A 81 -6.16 -1.84 -3.69
N ALA A 82 -5.93 -2.82 -4.55
CA ALA A 82 -5.94 -4.23 -4.20
C ALA A 82 -4.63 -4.88 -4.67
N LEU A 83 -4.03 -5.67 -3.79
CA LEU A 83 -2.79 -6.38 -4.07
C LEU A 83 -2.78 -7.78 -3.48
N SER A 84 -1.95 -8.63 -4.08
CA SER A 84 -1.54 -9.91 -3.54
C SER A 84 -0.02 -10.02 -3.56
N ALA A 85 0.55 -10.65 -2.54
CA ALA A 85 1.98 -10.87 -2.44
C ALA A 85 2.29 -12.36 -2.24
N ASP A 86 3.41 -12.79 -2.79
CA ASP A 86 4.08 -14.06 -2.55
C ASP A 86 5.60 -13.84 -2.45
N GLN A 87 6.38 -14.91 -2.30
CA GLN A 87 7.83 -14.81 -2.12
C GLN A 87 8.55 -14.15 -3.32
N GLN A 88 7.92 -14.11 -4.49
CA GLN A 88 8.51 -13.64 -5.73
C GLN A 88 8.15 -12.17 -5.97
N GLN A 89 6.91 -11.77 -5.74
CA GLN A 89 6.43 -10.45 -6.10
C GLN A 89 5.23 -9.97 -5.28
N ILE A 90 5.05 -8.65 -5.27
CA ILE A 90 3.80 -7.97 -4.95
C ILE A 90 3.14 -7.61 -6.27
N GLN A 91 1.92 -8.08 -6.49
CA GLN A 91 1.09 -7.74 -7.64
C GLN A 91 -0.06 -6.84 -7.20
N VAL A 92 -0.07 -5.61 -7.69
CA VAL A 92 -1.20 -4.69 -7.58
C VAL A 92 -2.18 -5.01 -8.70
N THR A 93 -3.26 -5.69 -8.34
CA THR A 93 -4.30 -6.15 -9.28
C THR A 93 -5.30 -5.04 -9.62
N GLU A 94 -5.44 -4.07 -8.72
CA GLU A 94 -6.26 -2.88 -8.92
C GLU A 94 -5.56 -1.68 -8.26
N LEU A 95 -5.48 -0.59 -9.01
CA LEU A 95 -5.21 0.74 -8.50
C LEU A 95 -6.14 1.69 -9.24
N SER A 96 -7.01 2.41 -8.55
CA SER A 96 -7.92 3.35 -9.20
C SER A 96 -8.19 4.58 -8.34
N ALA A 97 -8.51 5.69 -8.98
CA ALA A 97 -9.01 6.90 -8.32
C ALA A 97 -9.66 7.85 -9.34
N PHE A 98 -10.59 8.68 -8.89
CA PHE A 98 -11.13 9.77 -9.70
C PHE A 98 -10.37 11.07 -9.42
N SER A 99 -9.68 11.56 -10.44
CA SER A 99 -9.16 12.92 -10.47
C SER A 99 -10.23 13.91 -10.92
N ASN A 100 -9.89 15.20 -10.94
CA ASN A 100 -10.69 16.24 -11.58
C ASN A 100 -10.79 16.11 -13.11
N LYS A 101 -9.93 15.28 -13.73
CA LYS A 101 -9.89 15.06 -15.19
C LYS A 101 -10.54 13.75 -15.64
N GLY A 102 -10.89 12.87 -14.71
CA GLY A 102 -11.45 11.55 -15.03
C GLY A 102 -10.88 10.45 -14.15
N LEU A 103 -11.19 9.22 -14.55
CA LEU A 103 -10.74 8.00 -13.89
C LEU A 103 -9.25 7.76 -14.20
N LEU A 104 -8.48 7.53 -13.15
CA LEU A 104 -7.13 6.99 -13.20
C LEU A 104 -7.21 5.50 -12.86
N GLU A 105 -6.56 4.66 -13.65
CA GLU A 105 -6.47 3.22 -13.41
C GLU A 105 -5.03 2.75 -13.59
N GLY A 106 -4.66 1.70 -12.87
CA GLY A 106 -3.36 1.09 -13.02
C GLY A 106 -3.23 -0.29 -12.43
N THR A 107 -2.14 -0.93 -12.83
CA THR A 107 -1.65 -2.18 -12.25
C THR A 107 -0.14 -2.07 -12.09
N ALA A 108 0.41 -2.86 -11.19
CA ALA A 108 1.85 -2.87 -10.97
C ALA A 108 2.32 -4.24 -10.49
N THR A 109 3.58 -4.53 -10.77
CA THR A 109 4.29 -5.67 -10.19
C THR A 109 5.61 -5.19 -9.62
N VAL A 110 5.86 -5.50 -8.34
CA VAL A 110 7.10 -5.22 -7.64
C VAL A 110 7.76 -6.54 -7.26
N GLY A 111 8.94 -6.84 -7.81
CA GLY A 111 9.68 -8.04 -7.41
C GLY A 111 10.18 -7.95 -5.96
N GLN A 112 10.21 -9.06 -5.24
CA GLN A 112 10.72 -9.14 -3.86
C GLN A 112 12.21 -9.51 -3.76
N GLN A 113 12.89 -9.68 -4.90
CA GLN A 113 14.35 -9.79 -4.96
C GLN A 113 15.03 -8.47 -4.57
N PRO A 114 16.33 -8.46 -4.18
CA PRO A 114 17.03 -7.25 -3.72
C PRO A 114 16.95 -6.05 -4.68
N ALA A 115 16.95 -6.30 -6.00
CA ALA A 115 16.84 -5.26 -7.02
C ALA A 115 15.44 -4.60 -7.10
N ARG A 116 14.41 -5.23 -6.50
CA ARG A 116 13.01 -4.79 -6.46
C ARG A 116 12.50 -4.22 -7.80
N PRO A 117 12.60 -4.98 -8.92
CA PRO A 117 12.18 -4.47 -10.22
C PRO A 117 10.70 -4.09 -10.18
N LEU A 118 10.38 -2.94 -10.75
CA LEU A 118 9.03 -2.40 -10.84
C LEU A 118 8.56 -2.41 -12.29
N THR A 119 7.38 -2.96 -12.51
CA THR A 119 6.59 -2.75 -13.71
C THR A 119 5.32 -2.01 -13.32
N LEU A 120 4.96 -0.96 -14.06
CA LEU A 120 3.81 -0.11 -13.78
C LEU A 120 3.09 0.19 -15.09
N GLN A 121 1.77 0.02 -15.06
CA GLN A 121 0.86 0.43 -16.13
C GLN A 121 -0.15 1.40 -15.54
N LEU A 122 -0.31 2.55 -16.18
CA LEU A 122 -1.22 3.61 -15.76
C LEU A 122 -1.96 4.16 -16.97
N THR A 123 -3.24 4.41 -16.80
CA THR A 123 -4.13 5.03 -17.79
C THR A 123 -4.96 6.11 -17.10
N GLY A 124 -5.15 7.25 -17.76
CA GLY A 124 -5.92 8.39 -17.23
C GLY A 124 -5.75 9.67 -18.03
#